data_AF-A0AAX3SSI9-F1
#
_entry.id   AF-A0AAX3SSI9-F1
#
_cell.length_a   1.000
_cell.length_b   1.000
_cell.length_c   1.000
_cell.angle_alpha   90.00
_cell.angle_beta   90.00
_cell.angle_gamma   90.00
#
_symmetry.space_group_name_H-M   'P 1'
#
loop_
_entity.id
_entity.type
_entity.pdbx_description
1 polymer ?
#
loop_
_entity_poly.entity_id
_entity_poly.type
_entity_poly.pdbx_seq_one_letter_code
_entity_poly.pdbx_strand_id
1 'polypeptide(L)'
;MKIKKSFILIIALILVIIYLAYSVVDKSITLSYSNQGCESARTDIDNVISLIEREWRGMDMEQVAYKLKNSSINKKAVKPQIKMENDIIWYSDVRFIFSSGRLAKVEY
;
A
#
# COMPACT_ATOMS: atom_id res chain seq x y z
N MET A 1 56.89 10.53 20.94
CA MET A 1 56.49 9.59 19.88
C MET A 1 55.81 10.37 18.76
N LYS A 2 56.46 10.56 17.60
CA LYS A 2 55.86 11.32 16.48
C LYS A 2 54.86 10.41 15.75
N ILE A 3 53.56 10.65 15.94
CA ILE A 3 52.51 9.94 15.21
C ILE A 3 52.72 10.25 13.72
N LYS A 4 53.01 9.23 12.92
CA LYS A 4 53.18 9.39 11.47
C LYS A 4 51.83 9.77 10.88
N LYS A 5 51.79 10.77 9.99
CA LYS A 5 50.56 11.21 9.29
C LYS A 5 49.79 10.04 8.64
N SER A 6 50.52 9.03 8.17
CA SER A 6 49.96 7.77 7.66
C SER A 6 49.12 7.00 8.68
N PHE A 7 49.47 7.04 9.96
CA PHE A 7 48.73 6.36 11.03
C PHE A 7 47.38 7.05 11.30
N ILE A 8 47.38 8.39 11.28
CA ILE A 8 46.15 9.20 11.40
C ILE A 8 45.22 8.92 10.21
N LEU A 9 45.78 8.84 9.00
CA LEU A 9 45.02 8.53 7.79
C LEU A 9 44.34 7.15 7.87
N ILE A 10 45.06 6.14 8.36
CA ILE A 10 44.51 4.78 8.53
C ILE A 10 43.35 4.79 9.53
N ILE A 11 43.50 5.47 10.67
CA ILE A 11 42.43 5.57 11.67
C ILE A 11 41.21 6.30 11.09
N ALA A 12 41.42 7.41 10.38
CA ALA A 12 40.33 8.15 9.74
C ALA A 12 39.60 7.27 8.71
N LEU A 13 40.34 6.50 7.91
CA LEU A 13 39.75 5.59 6.93
C LEU A 13 38.93 4.49 7.59
N ILE A 14 39.42 3.90 8.68
CA ILE A 14 38.68 2.89 9.45
C ILE A 14 37.38 3.46 9.99
N LEU A 15 37.39 4.66 10.55
CA LEU A 15 36.19 5.32 11.07
C LEU A 15 35.16 5.59 9.96
N VAL A 16 35.61 6.01 8.78
CA VAL A 16 34.73 6.20 7.62
C VAL A 16 34.12 4.88 7.17
N ILE A 17 34.91 3.80 7.11
CA ILE A 17 34.41 2.46 6.74
C ILE A 17 33.34 1.99 7.75
N ILE A 18 33.59 2.14 9.04
CA ILE A 18 32.64 1.76 10.10
C ILE A 18 31.35 2.57 9.96
N TYR A 19 31.45 3.88 9.74
CA TYR A 19 30.29 4.76 9.55
C TYR A 19 29.47 4.37 8.32
N LEU A 20 30.13 4.11 7.19
CA LEU A 20 29.46 3.68 5.96
C LEU A 20 28.79 2.31 6.14
N ALA A 21 29.47 1.34 6.78
CA ALA A 21 28.91 0.04 7.06
C ALA A 21 27.65 0.14 7.95
N TYR A 22 27.72 0.95 9.01
CA TYR A 22 26.56 1.21 9.87
C TYR A 22 25.41 1.86 9.09
N SER A 23 25.69 2.88 8.27
CA SER A 23 24.67 3.56 7.48
C SER A 23 23.98 2.63 6.46
N VAL A 24 24.73 1.72 5.85
CA VAL A 24 24.17 0.73 4.91
C VAL A 24 23.27 -0.25 5.65
N VAL A 25 23.70 -0.76 6.81
CA VAL A 25 22.90 -1.70 7.61
C VAL A 25 21.61 -1.04 8.11
N ASP A 26 21.72 0.17 8.69
CA ASP A 26 20.57 0.91 9.21
C ASP A 26 19.54 1.19 8.10
N LYS A 27 19.98 1.73 6.95
CA LYS A 27 19.11 1.96 5.79
C LYS A 27 18.49 0.67 5.26
N SER A 28 19.23 -0.44 5.26
CA SER A 28 18.72 -1.74 4.81
C SER A 28 17.62 -2.26 5.74
N ILE A 29 17.80 -2.10 7.06
CA ILE A 29 16.82 -2.49 8.06
C ILE A 29 15.56 -1.62 7.93
N THR A 30 15.72 -0.29 7.88
CA THR A 30 14.59 0.63 7.68
C THR A 30 13.83 0.33 6.40
N LEU A 31 14.53 0.08 5.29
CA LEU A 31 13.92 -0.27 4.02
C LEU A 31 13.17 -1.61 4.12
N SER A 32 13.76 -2.61 4.77
CA SER A 32 13.14 -3.93 4.96
C SER A 32 11.84 -3.82 5.76
N TYR A 33 11.83 -3.11 6.88
CA TYR A 33 10.62 -2.90 7.67
C TYR A 33 9.57 -2.07 6.93
N SER A 34 9.98 -1.04 6.18
CA SER A 34 9.07 -0.26 5.35
C SER A 34 8.41 -1.13 4.27
N ASN A 35 9.20 -1.99 3.61
CA ASN A 35 8.70 -2.90 2.59
C ASN A 35 7.75 -3.95 3.18
N GLN A 36 8.11 -4.56 4.32
CA GLN A 36 7.24 -5.51 5.01
C GLN A 36 5.91 -4.87 5.43
N GLY A 37 5.94 -3.64 5.92
CA GLY A 37 4.72 -2.89 6.26
C GLY A 37 3.85 -2.64 5.03
N CYS A 38 4.46 -2.25 3.90
CA CYS A 38 3.74 -2.03 2.64
C CYS A 38 3.16 -3.33 2.08
N GLU A 39 3.93 -4.43 2.10
CA GLU A 39 3.51 -5.74 1.62
C GLU A 39 2.42 -6.35 2.48
N SER A 40 2.50 -6.21 3.81
CA SER A 40 1.44 -6.63 4.73
C SER A 40 0.15 -5.86 4.48
N ALA A 41 0.23 -4.52 4.38
CA ALA A 41 -0.93 -3.70 4.10
C ALA A 41 -1.57 -4.04 2.75
N ARG A 42 -0.74 -4.32 1.73
CA ARG A 42 -1.21 -4.77 0.41
C ARG A 42 -1.94 -6.11 0.50
N THR A 43 -1.35 -7.07 1.21
CA THR A 43 -1.95 -8.40 1.42
C THR A 43 -3.29 -8.30 2.16
N ASP A 44 -3.37 -7.43 3.16
CA ASP A 44 -4.62 -7.19 3.91
C ASP A 44 -5.70 -6.57 3.00
N ILE A 45 -5.34 -5.61 2.15
CA ILE A 45 -6.27 -5.03 1.17
C ILE A 45 -6.71 -6.09 0.15
N ASP A 46 -5.78 -6.86 -0.40
CA ASP A 46 -6.08 -7.95 -1.35
C ASP A 46 -7.06 -8.97 -0.73
N ASN A 47 -6.85 -9.33 0.54
CA ASN A 47 -7.75 -10.22 1.27
C ASN A 47 -9.15 -9.62 1.42
N VAL A 48 -9.27 -8.35 1.83
CA VAL A 48 -10.56 -7.66 1.95
C VAL A 48 -11.27 -7.56 0.60
N ILE A 49 -10.55 -7.24 -0.48
CA ILE A 49 -11.12 -7.15 -1.82
C ILE A 49 -11.61 -8.51 -2.31
N SER A 50 -10.83 -9.57 -2.09
CA SER A 50 -11.25 -10.93 -2.46
C SER A 50 -12.50 -11.39 -1.70
N LEU A 51 -12.65 -10.97 -0.44
CA LEU A 51 -13.86 -11.22 0.34
C LEU A 51 -15.06 -10.46 -0.23
N ILE A 52 -14.91 -9.17 -0.55
CA ILE A 52 -15.97 -8.37 -1.16
C ILE A 52 -16.37 -8.94 -2.52
N GLU A 53 -15.39 -9.25 -3.39
CA GLU A 53 -15.64 -9.83 -4.70
C GLU A 53 -16.43 -11.13 -4.57
N ARG A 54 -16.01 -12.04 -3.67
CA ARG A 54 -16.70 -13.31 -3.46
C ARG A 54 -18.15 -13.12 -3.00
N GLU A 55 -18.37 -12.24 -2.03
CA GLU A 55 -19.70 -12.03 -1.45
C GLU A 55 -20.64 -11.27 -2.39
N TRP A 56 -20.11 -10.37 -3.22
CA TRP A 56 -20.92 -9.49 -4.07
C TRP A 56 -20.96 -9.94 -5.52
N ARG A 57 -20.27 -11.03 -5.87
CA ARG A 57 -20.25 -11.58 -7.23
C ARG A 57 -21.67 -11.82 -7.72
N GLY A 58 -21.97 -11.33 -8.93
CA GLY A 58 -23.29 -11.51 -9.53
C GLY A 58 -24.34 -10.47 -9.12
N MET A 59 -24.06 -9.59 -8.15
CA MET A 59 -24.94 -8.46 -7.82
C MET A 59 -24.99 -7.46 -8.97
N ASP A 60 -26.14 -6.81 -9.13
CA ASP A 60 -26.29 -5.73 -10.11
C ASP A 60 -25.68 -4.40 -9.62
N MET A 61 -25.57 -3.44 -10.54
CA MET A 61 -24.92 -2.15 -10.28
C MET A 61 -25.65 -1.33 -9.22
N GLU A 62 -26.98 -1.37 -9.17
CA GLU A 62 -27.79 -0.63 -8.20
C GLU A 62 -27.62 -1.20 -6.79
N GLN A 63 -27.59 -2.52 -6.66
CA GLN A 63 -27.34 -3.23 -5.40
C GLN A 63 -25.97 -2.89 -4.81
N VAL A 64 -24.93 -2.92 -5.65
CA VAL A 64 -23.57 -2.56 -5.23
C VAL A 64 -23.48 -1.08 -4.84
N ALA A 65 -24.06 -0.18 -5.63
CA ALA A 65 -24.10 1.24 -5.33
C ALA A 65 -24.81 1.56 -4.01
N TYR A 66 -25.94 0.89 -3.76
CA TYR A 66 -26.70 1.02 -2.52
C TYR A 66 -25.88 0.57 -1.31
N LYS A 67 -25.22 -0.59 -1.41
CA LYS A 67 -24.34 -1.11 -0.36
C LYS A 67 -23.20 -0.14 -0.07
N LEU A 68 -22.51 0.37 -1.09
CA LEU A 68 -21.40 1.32 -0.93
C LEU A 68 -21.83 2.64 -0.27
N LYS A 69 -23.00 3.17 -0.64
CA LYS A 69 -23.57 4.38 -0.03
C LYS A 69 -23.86 4.18 1.45
N ASN A 70 -24.42 3.02 1.80
CA ASN A 70 -24.81 2.69 3.17
C ASN A 70 -23.64 2.21 4.05
N SER A 71 -22.58 1.67 3.46
CA SER A 71 -21.38 1.23 4.15
C SER A 71 -20.35 2.35 4.38
N SER A 72 -20.68 3.61 4.07
CA SER A 72 -19.76 4.73 4.31
C SER A 72 -19.51 4.90 5.82
N ILE A 73 -18.43 4.29 6.32
CA ILE A 73 -18.02 4.31 7.73
C ILE A 73 -17.66 5.74 8.19
N ASN A 74 -17.36 6.65 7.25
CA ASN A 74 -16.82 7.97 7.56
C ASN A 74 -17.78 9.12 7.22
N LYS A 75 -18.70 9.43 8.13
CA LYS A 75 -19.60 10.59 8.01
C LYS A 75 -18.89 11.96 8.15
N LYS A 76 -17.60 12.01 8.51
CA LYS A 76 -16.95 13.26 8.94
C LYS A 76 -15.66 13.71 8.24
N ALA A 77 -15.00 12.93 7.39
CA ALA A 77 -13.71 13.39 6.84
C ALA A 77 -13.63 13.47 5.31
N VAL A 78 -14.18 12.53 4.55
CA VAL A 78 -14.18 12.60 3.08
C VAL A 78 -15.44 11.87 2.63
N LYS A 79 -16.36 12.55 1.95
CA LYS A 79 -17.46 11.83 1.29
C LYS A 79 -16.81 10.93 0.25
N PRO A 80 -16.93 9.59 0.35
CA PRO A 80 -16.38 8.71 -0.67
C PRO A 80 -17.00 9.13 -2.01
N GLN A 81 -16.14 9.45 -2.98
CA GLN A 81 -16.59 9.84 -4.31
C GLN A 81 -17.01 8.55 -5.02
N ILE A 82 -18.31 8.31 -5.06
CA ILE A 82 -18.90 7.26 -5.89
C ILE A 82 -19.07 7.85 -7.28
N LYS A 83 -18.32 7.34 -8.26
CA LYS A 83 -18.46 7.72 -9.67
C LYS A 83 -18.88 6.49 -10.46
N MET A 84 -19.91 6.64 -11.28
CA MET A 84 -20.39 5.57 -12.17
C MET A 84 -19.99 5.90 -13.60
N GLU A 85 -19.32 4.97 -14.26
CA GLU A 85 -18.88 5.08 -15.65
C GLU A 85 -19.17 3.77 -16.38
N ASN A 86 -20.17 3.77 -17.26
CA ASN A 86 -20.57 2.59 -18.05
C ASN A 86 -20.76 1.34 -17.18
N ASP A 87 -19.82 0.39 -17.25
CA ASP A 87 -19.82 -0.89 -16.53
C ASP A 87 -18.90 -0.86 -15.30
N ILE A 88 -18.55 0.31 -14.77
CA ILE A 88 -17.64 0.46 -13.63
C ILE A 88 -18.25 1.40 -12.58
N ILE A 89 -18.21 0.96 -11.31
CA ILE A 89 -18.38 1.87 -10.17
C ILE A 89 -17.00 2.12 -9.56
N TRP A 90 -16.62 3.39 -9.48
CA TRP A 90 -15.49 3.87 -8.70
C TRP A 90 -15.94 4.22 -7.29
N TYR A 91 -15.22 3.73 -6.29
CA TYR A 91 -15.33 4.10 -4.90
C TYR A 91 -13.94 4.53 -4.41
N SER A 92 -13.67 5.84 -4.49
CA SER A 92 -12.30 6.36 -4.36
C SER A 92 -11.36 5.64 -5.35
N ASP A 93 -10.32 4.96 -4.88
CA ASP A 93 -9.36 4.23 -5.74
C ASP A 93 -9.82 2.79 -6.09
N VAL A 94 -10.91 2.30 -5.49
CA VAL A 94 -11.43 0.95 -5.73
C VAL A 94 -12.43 0.95 -6.88
N ARG A 95 -12.25 0.03 -7.82
CA ARG A 95 -13.09 -0.23 -8.99
C ARG A 95 -13.90 -1.50 -8.81
N PHE A 96 -15.19 -1.38 -9.07
CA PHE A 96 -16.13 -2.49 -9.18
C PHE A 96 -16.49 -2.65 -10.65
N ILE A 97 -16.06 -3.74 -11.28
CA ILE A 97 -16.22 -3.99 -12.70
C ILE A 97 -17.39 -4.93 -12.92
N PHE A 98 -18.30 -4.51 -13.79
CA PHE A 98 -19.50 -5.23 -14.16
C PHE A 98 -19.31 -5.86 -15.54
N SER A 99 -19.84 -7.07 -15.72
CA SER A 99 -19.93 -7.75 -17.01
C SER A 99 -21.37 -8.23 -17.16
N SER A 100 -22.01 -7.87 -18.28
CA SER A 100 -23.42 -8.21 -18.53
C SER A 100 -24.35 -7.76 -17.39
N GLY A 101 -24.11 -6.57 -16.82
CA GLY A 101 -24.90 -6.00 -15.73
C GLY A 101 -24.67 -6.64 -14.35
N ARG A 102 -23.68 -7.51 -14.20
CA ARG A 102 -23.37 -8.21 -12.94
C ARG A 102 -21.93 -7.98 -12.51
N LEU A 103 -21.70 -7.85 -11.20
CA LEU A 103 -20.36 -7.68 -10.65
C LEU A 103 -19.51 -8.90 -10.99
N ALA A 104 -18.42 -8.65 -11.73
CA ALA A 104 -17.50 -9.66 -12.20
C ALA A 104 -16.17 -9.63 -11.44
N LYS A 105 -15.70 -8.43 -11.06
CA LYS A 105 -14.38 -8.24 -10.45
C LYS A 105 -14.33 -6.98 -9.58
N VAL A 106 -13.50 -7.00 -8.55
CA VAL A 106 -13.15 -5.81 -7.75
C VAL A 106 -11.63 -5.61 -7.75
N GLU A 107 -11.16 -4.38 -7.97
CA GLU A 107 -9.72 -4.05 -8.01
C GLU A 107 -9.43 -2.65 -7.49
N TYR A 108 -8.19 -2.35 -7.12
CA TYR A 108 -7.72 -1.04 -6.62
C TYR A 108 -6.42 -0.62 -7.31
#